data_AF-A0A2D4YGM6-F1
#
_entry.id   AF-A0A2D4YGM6-F1
#
_cell.length_a   1.000
_cell.length_b   1.000
_cell.length_c   1.000
_cell.angle_alpha   90.00
_cell.angle_beta   90.00
_cell.angle_gamma   90.00
#
_symmetry.space_group_name_H-M   'P 1'
#
loop_
_entity.id
_entity.type
_entity.pdbx_description
1 polymer ?
#
loop_
_entity_poly.entity_id
_entity_poly.type
_entity_poly.pdbx_seq_one_letter_code
_entity_poly.pdbx_strand_id
1 'polypeptide(L)' 'MKTKTMEKKRILIIASFAGSLIRFRGDFIKSLVANGFEVFTASPSYTEEDIKLIKERGAHPIEFNLHRIGLNPFKDFKS' A
#
# COMPACT_ATOMS: atom_id res chain seq x y z
N MET A 1 -17.01 16.45 28.25
CA MET A 1 -15.79 15.63 28.09
C MET A 1 -15.56 15.44 26.59
N LYS A 2 -14.65 16.21 25.97
CA LYS A 2 -14.34 16.05 24.53
C LYS A 2 -13.45 14.83 24.39
N THR A 3 -13.92 13.77 23.74
CA THR A 3 -13.11 12.61 23.38
C THR A 3 -12.03 13.07 22.40
N LYS A 4 -10.77 13.06 22.83
CA LYS A 4 -9.63 13.28 21.97
C LYS A 4 -9.51 12.05 21.06
N THR A 5 -10.04 12.14 19.84
CA THR A 5 -9.84 11.10 18.83
C THR A 5 -8.34 10.99 18.60
N MET A 6 -7.71 9.91 19.05
CA MET A 6 -6.28 9.69 18.83
C MET A 6 -6.06 9.51 17.33
N GLU A 7 -5.24 10.37 16.73
CA GLU A 7 -4.91 10.30 15.32
C GLU A 7 -4.25 8.93 15.02
N LYS A 8 -4.80 8.23 14.03
CA LYS A 8 -4.34 6.90 13.65
C LYS A 8 -3.01 7.05 12.90
N LYS A 9 -1.94 6.44 13.40
CA LYS A 9 -0.64 6.46 12.69
C LYS A 9 -0.78 5.77 11.33
N ARG A 10 -0.22 6.39 10.29
CA ARG A 10 -0.35 5.93 8.90
C ARG A 10 0.92 5.23 8.45
N ILE A 11 0.78 4.12 7.74
CA ILE A 11 1.90 3.35 7.18
C ILE A 11 1.65 3.13 5.69
N LEU A 12 2.66 3.39 4.85
CA LEU A 12 2.65 3.05 3.43
C LEU A 12 3.65 1.92 3.16
N ILE A 13 3.17 0.83 2.56
CA ILE A 13 4.01 -0.28 2.10
C ILE A 13 4.09 -0.23 0.58
N ILE A 14 5.26 0.08 0.05
CA ILE A 14 5.50 0.21 -1.38
C ILE A 14 6.12 -1.09 -1.92
N ALA A 15 5.63 -1.56 -3.06
CA ALA A 15 6.21 -2.67 -3.81
C ALA A 15 6.14 -2.39 -5.32
N SER A 16 7.12 -2.86 -6.08
CA SER A 16 7.09 -2.79 -7.56
C SER A 16 6.15 -3.83 -8.20
N PHE A 17 5.59 -4.73 -7.39
CA PHE A 17 4.67 -5.79 -7.79
C PHE A 17 3.61 -6.07 -6.72
N ALA A 18 2.33 -5.86 -7.06
CA ALA A 18 1.19 -5.97 -6.15
C ALA A 18 1.06 -7.35 -5.50
N GLY A 19 1.23 -8.42 -6.27
CA GLY A 19 1.11 -9.79 -5.74
C GLY A 19 2.07 -10.08 -4.58
N SER A 20 3.19 -9.35 -4.48
CA SER A 20 4.13 -9.49 -3.36
C SER A 20 3.61 -8.90 -2.03
N LEU A 21 2.71 -7.91 -2.10
CA LEU A 21 2.03 -7.35 -0.93
C LEU A 21 1.07 -8.38 -0.34
N ILE A 22 0.44 -9.19 -1.19
CA ILE A 22 -0.56 -10.19 -0.81
C ILE A 22 0.09 -11.48 -0.34
N ARG A 23 1.03 -12.03 -1.12
CA ARG A 23 1.59 -13.38 -0.91
C ARG A 23 2.70 -13.44 0.15
N PHE A 24 3.45 -12.34 0.33
CA PHE A 24 4.55 -12.31 1.30
C PHE A 24 4.27 -11.39 2.49
N ARG A 25 3.59 -10.25 2.25
CA ARG A 25 3.35 -9.22 3.27
C ARG A 25 1.91 -9.21 3.78
N GLY A 26 1.06 -10.13 3.33
CA GLY A 26 -0.35 -10.14 3.65
C GLY A 26 -0.62 -10.22 5.16
N ASP A 27 0.12 -11.07 5.87
CA ASP A 27 -0.04 -11.21 7.33
C ASP A 27 0.57 -10.04 8.10
N PHE A 28 1.63 -9.44 7.57
CA PHE A 28 2.19 -8.21 8.13
C PHE A 28 1.21 -7.04 8.01
N ILE A 29 0.56 -6.87 6.85
CA ILE A 29 -0.50 -5.89 6.64
C ILE A 29 -1.63 -6.08 7.65
N LYS A 30 -2.14 -7.32 7.80
CA LYS A 30 -3.19 -7.64 8.79
C LYS A 30 -2.76 -7.28 10.21
N SER A 31 -1.52 -7.62 10.58
CA SER A 31 -0.97 -7.29 11.91
C SER A 31 -0.93 -5.79 12.16
N LEU A 32 -0.49 -4.99 11.19
CA LEU A 32 -0.49 -3.52 11.31
C LEU A 32 -1.92 -2.97 11.46
N VAL A 33 -2.87 -3.45 10.66
CA VAL A 33 -4.28 -3.05 10.78
C VAL A 33 -4.83 -3.41 12.16
N ALA A 34 -4.56 -4.63 12.65
CA ALA A 34 -4.99 -5.10 13.97
C ALA A 34 -4.36 -4.30 15.12
N ASN A 35 -3.14 -3.78 14.95
CA ASN A 35 -2.47 -2.89 15.89
C ASN A 35 -2.94 -1.42 15.78
N GLY A 36 -4.01 -1.16 15.02
CA GLY A 36 -4.63 0.15 14.96
C GLY A 36 -3.89 1.15 14.07
N PHE A 37 -3.06 0.71 13.13
CA PHE A 37 -2.52 1.59 12.08
C PHE A 37 -3.52 1.78 10.93
N GLU A 38 -3.43 2.91 10.25
CA GLU A 38 -4.06 3.09 8.93
C GLU A 38 -3.05 2.67 7.86
N VAL A 39 -3.33 1.58 7.16
CA VAL A 39 -2.36 0.93 6.27
C VAL A 39 -2.70 1.20 4.82
N PHE A 40 -1.73 1.70 4.09
CA PHE A 40 -1.76 1.91 2.65
C PHE A 40 -0.78 0.96 1.98
N THR A 41 -1.11 0.53 0.78
CA THR A 41 -0.19 -0.21 -0.07
C THR A 41 -0.03 0.51 -1.39
N ALA A 42 1.19 0.59 -1.91
CA ALA A 42 1.44 1.18 -3.21
C ALA A 42 2.12 0.19 -4.16
N SER A 43 1.58 0.08 -5.37
CA SER A 43 2.13 -0.73 -6.47
C SER A 43 1.87 -0.01 -7.79
N PRO A 44 2.73 -0.18 -8.80
CA PRO A 44 2.53 0.47 -10.09
C PRO A 44 1.36 -0.06 -10.92
N SER A 45 0.80 -1.18 -10.50
CA SER A 45 -0.41 -1.76 -11.09
C SER A 45 -1.00 -2.73 -10.08
N TYR A 46 -2.33 -2.75 -10.01
CA TYR A 46 -3.10 -3.78 -9.34
C TYR A 46 -4.07 -4.44 -10.31
N THR A 47 -4.27 -5.75 -10.17
CA THR A 47 -5.45 -6.41 -10.73
C THR A 47 -6.67 -6.13 -9.84
N GLU A 48 -7.87 -6.36 -10.36
CA GLU A 48 -9.11 -6.29 -9.55
C GLU A 48 -9.08 -7.23 -8.35
N GLU A 49 -8.51 -8.43 -8.54
CA GLU A 49 -8.32 -9.41 -7.47
C GLU A 49 -7.34 -8.89 -6.40
N ASP A 50 -6.22 -8.26 -6.81
CA ASP A 50 -5.29 -7.67 -5.85
C ASP A 50 -5.97 -6.58 -5.01
N ILE A 51 -6.75 -5.69 -5.64
CA ILE A 51 -7.49 -4.62 -4.95
C ILE A 51 -8.45 -5.22 -3.92
N LYS A 52 -9.21 -6.24 -4.32
CA LYS A 52 -10.16 -6.92 -3.44
C LYS A 52 -9.44 -7.51 -2.23
N LEU A 53 -8.38 -8.29 -2.47
CA LEU A 53 -7.61 -8.97 -1.43
C LEU A 53 -6.90 -8.00 -0.47
N ILE A 54 -6.49 -6.81 -0.93
CA ILE A 54 -5.90 -5.78 -0.05
C ILE A 54 -6.97 -5.11 0.81
N LYS A 55 -8.12 -4.77 0.22
CA LYS A 55 -9.25 -4.19 0.95
C LYS A 55 -9.79 -5.15 2.02
N GLU A 56 -9.89 -6.45 1.70
CA GLU A 56 -10.27 -7.50 2.67
C GLU A 56 -9.31 -7.60 3.85
N ARG A 57 -8.03 -7.22 3.68
CA ARG A 57 -7.04 -7.14 4.76
C ARG A 57 -7.12 -5.84 5.57
N GLY A 58 -8.03 -4.93 5.22
CA GLY A 58 -8.21 -3.64 5.89
C GLY A 58 -7.21 -2.57 5.49
N ALA A 59 -6.53 -2.73 4.34
CA ALA A 59 -5.58 -1.76 3.80
C ALA A 59 -6.12 -1.06 2.54
N HIS A 60 -5.54 0.10 2.23
CA HIS A 60 -5.94 0.96 1.12
C HIS A 60 -4.93 0.90 -0.03
N PRO A 61 -5.30 0.35 -1.21
CA PRO A 61 -4.41 0.32 -2.36
C PRO A 61 -4.30 1.69 -3.03
N ILE A 62 -3.08 2.07 -3.41
CA ILE A 62 -2.73 3.27 -4.17
C ILE A 62 -1.90 2.85 -5.37
N GLU A 63 -2.37 3.19 -6.57
CA GLU A 63 -1.59 2.99 -7.79
C GLU A 63 -0.71 4.22 -8.05
N PHE A 64 0.51 4.01 -8.54
CA PHE A 64 1.45 5.07 -8.91
C PHE A 64 2.17 4.73 -10.21
N ASN A 65 2.79 5.71 -10.88
CA ASN A 65 3.53 5.40 -12.09
C ASN A 65 4.95 4.91 -11.73
N LEU A 66 5.44 3.89 -12.41
CA LEU A 66 6.82 3.44 -12.23
C LEU A 66 7.44 2.99 -13.55
N HIS A 67 8.46 3.72 -13.97
CA HIS A 67 9.29 3.36 -15.11
C HIS A 67 10.34 2.28 -14.73
N ARG A 68 9.91 1.04 -14.56
CA ARG A 68 10.71 -0.08 -14.01
C ARG A 68 12.04 -0.39 -14.73
N ILE A 69 12.14 -0.09 -16.03
CA ILE A 69 13.33 -0.35 -16.85
C ILE A 69 13.91 0.94 -17.46
N GLY A 70 13.44 2.10 -16.98
CA GLY A 70 13.95 3.39 -17.44
C GLY A 70 15.37 3.62 -16.93
N LEU A 71 16.26 4.06 -17.82
CA LEU A 71 17.62 4.48 -17.47
C LEU A 71 17.77 6.01 -17.49
N ASN A 72 16.65 6.73 -17.58
CA ASN A 72 16.64 8.19 -17.70
C ASN A 72 16.08 8.81 -16.41
N PRO A 73 16.95 9.30 -15.52
CA PRO A 73 16.54 9.92 -14.25
C PRO A 73 15.58 11.09 -14.42
N PHE A 74 15.63 11.81 -15.54
CA PHE A 74 14.70 12.92 -15.80
C PHE A 74 13.27 12.45 -16.07
N LYS A 75 13.09 11.23 -16.57
CA LYS A 75 11.75 10.64 -16.75
C LYS A 75 11.17 10.18 -15.41
N ASP A 76 12.01 9.88 -14.42
CA ASP A 76 11.57 9.44 -13.10
C ASP A 76 10.90 10.58 -12.29
N PHE A 77 11.17 11.86 -12.60
CA PHE A 77 10.42 12.99 -12.03
C PHE A 77 8.91 12.99 -12.36
N LYS A 78 8.49 12.22 -13.37
CA LYS A 78 7.08 12.05 -13.77
C LYS A 78 6.47 10.73 -13.30
N SER A 79 7.23 9.93 -12.55
CA SER A 79 6.77 8.66 -11.95
C SER A 79 6.03 8.92 -10.65
#